data_AF-A0A2V5S8L7-F1
#
_entry.id   AF-A0A2V5S8L7-F1
#
_cell.length_a   1.000
_cell.length_b   1.000
_cell.length_c   1.000
_cell.angle_alpha   90.00
_cell.angle_beta   90.00
_cell.angle_gamma   90.00
#
_symmetry.space_group_name_H-M   'P 1'
#
loop_
_entity.id
_entity.type
_entity.pdbx_description
1 polymer ?
#
loop_
_entity_poly.entity_id
_entity_poly.type
_entity_poly.pdbx_seq_one_letter_code
_entity_poly.pdbx_strand_id
1 'polypeptide(L)' 'MKRRKLEFSSHTGNLALMRNFVRHFLDGFPLSERDRTLMVLGVDEACTNIIRHAYQLREDQLIALSL' A
#
# COMPACT_ATOMS: atom_id res chain seq x y z
N MET A 1 -8.41 8.03 -16.31
CA MET A 1 -8.63 7.11 -15.17
C MET A 1 -9.17 7.90 -13.99
N LYS A 2 -10.14 7.36 -13.24
CA LYS A 2 -10.56 7.94 -11.96
C LYS A 2 -9.52 7.56 -10.89
N ARG A 3 -9.08 8.53 -10.08
CA ARG A 3 -8.19 8.28 -8.93
C ARG A 3 -8.89 7.33 -7.95
N ARG A 4 -8.20 6.28 -7.52
CA ARG A 4 -8.67 5.38 -6.46
C ARG A 4 -8.00 5.76 -5.15
N LYS A 5 -8.76 5.72 -4.06
CA LYS A 5 -8.26 6.00 -2.71
C LYS A 5 -8.50 4.82 -1.80
N LEU A 6 -7.58 4.61 -0.88
CA LEU A 6 -7.70 3.64 0.20
C LEU A 6 -7.22 4.29 1.49
N GLU A 7 -8.00 4.16 2.55
CA GLU A 7 -7.64 4.60 3.90
C GLU A 7 -7.69 3.41 4.85
N PHE A 8 -6.68 3.26 5.69
CA PHE A 8 -6.57 2.17 6.65
C PHE A 8 -5.74 2.60 7.86
N SER A 9 -5.94 1.95 9.01
CA SER A 9 -5.12 2.23 10.19
C SER A 9 -3.73 1.60 10.05
N SER A 10 -2.74 2.18 10.72
CA SER A 10 -1.33 1.80 10.72
C SER A 10 -1.04 0.44 11.39
N HIS A 11 -2.06 -0.33 11.74
CA HIS A 11 -1.91 -1.70 12.19
C HIS A 11 -1.35 -2.58 11.05
N THR A 12 -0.26 -3.30 11.33
CA THR A 12 0.48 -4.09 10.32
C THR A 12 -0.38 -5.16 9.63
N GLY A 13 -1.44 -5.65 10.28
CA GLY A 13 -2.42 -6.55 9.67
C GLY A 13 -3.13 -5.95 8.44
N ASN A 14 -3.25 -4.63 8.37
CA ASN A 14 -3.88 -3.94 7.24
C ASN A 14 -2.96 -3.80 6.02
N LEU A 15 -1.66 -4.10 6.13
CA LEU A 15 -0.75 -4.10 4.97
C LEU A 15 -1.19 -5.11 3.91
N ALA A 16 -1.82 -6.22 4.32
CA ALA A 16 -2.39 -7.19 3.37
C ALA A 16 -3.51 -6.55 2.52
N LEU A 17 -4.36 -5.72 3.13
CA LEU A 17 -5.43 -5.00 2.44
C LEU A 17 -4.86 -3.98 1.44
N MET A 18 -3.81 -3.24 1.83
CA MET A 18 -3.10 -2.33 0.93
C MET A 18 -2.45 -3.07 -0.25
N ARG A 19 -1.74 -4.18 -0.02
CA ARG A 19 -1.09 -4.97 -1.09
C ARG A 19 -2.11 -5.49 -2.10
N ASN A 20 -3.26 -5.98 -1.64
CA ASN A 20 -4.34 -6.44 -2.50
C ASN A 20 -4.94 -5.31 -3.35
N PHE A 21 -5.12 -4.13 -2.76
CA PHE A 21 -5.60 -2.94 -3.45
C PHE A 21 -4.63 -2.49 -4.56
N VAL A 22 -3.34 -2.43 -4.27
CA VAL A 22 -2.31 -2.08 -5.28
C VAL A 22 -2.26 -3.12 -6.39
N ARG A 23 -2.28 -4.43 -6.07
CA ARG A 23 -2.33 -5.51 -7.08
C ARG A 23 -3.53 -5.35 -8.03
N HIS A 24 -4.73 -5.19 -7.48
CA HIS A 24 -5.95 -4.98 -8.28
C HIS A 24 -5.89 -3.72 -9.14
N PHE A 25 -5.27 -2.65 -8.66
CA PHE A 25 -5.07 -1.45 -9.47
C PHE A 25 -4.14 -1.73 -10.66
N LEU A 26 -3.06 -2.46 -10.44
CA LEU A 26 -2.08 -2.79 -11.47
C LEU A 26 -2.60 -3.79 -12.51
N ASP A 27 -3.69 -4.52 -12.25
CA ASP A 27 -4.28 -5.49 -13.20
C ASP A 27 -4.75 -4.83 -14.50
N GLY A 28 -5.03 -3.52 -14.46
CA GLY A 28 -5.35 -2.73 -15.66
C GLY A 28 -4.16 -2.36 -16.54
N PHE A 29 -2.93 -2.78 -16.20
CA PHE A 29 -1.70 -2.37 -16.89
C PHE A 29 -0.94 -3.58 -17.46
N PRO A 30 -0.28 -3.43 -18.63
CA PRO A 30 0.51 -4.50 -19.26
C PRO A 30 1.90 -4.63 -18.60
N LEU A 31 1.93 -4.86 -17.29
CA LEU A 31 3.15 -5.08 -16.51
C LEU A 31 3.48 -6.57 -16.41
N SER A 32 4.77 -6.89 -16.40
CA SER A 32 5.22 -8.24 -16.04
C SER A 32 4.89 -8.54 -14.57
N GLU A 33 4.73 -9.82 -14.22
CA GLU A 33 4.52 -10.23 -12.83
C GLU A 33 5.67 -9.78 -11.91
N ARG A 34 6.90 -9.73 -12.44
CA ARG A 34 8.06 -9.20 -11.72
C ARG A 34 7.88 -7.74 -11.39
N ASP A 35 7.53 -6.91 -12.37
CA ASP A 35 7.40 -5.47 -12.16
C ASP A 35 6.17 -5.15 -11.30
N ARG A 36 5.06 -5.89 -11.45
CA ARG A 36 3.89 -5.83 -10.57
C ARG A 36 4.29 -6.12 -9.11
N THR A 37 5.11 -7.15 -8.89
CA THR A 37 5.59 -7.51 -7.56
C THR A 37 6.49 -6.42 -6.97
N LEU A 38 7.41 -5.87 -7.76
CA LEU A 38 8.29 -4.78 -7.32
C LEU A 38 7.51 -3.52 -6.94
N MET A 39 6.47 -3.16 -7.70
CA MET A 39 5.60 -2.03 -7.37
C MET A 39 4.88 -2.24 -6.03
N VAL A 40 4.31 -3.41 -5.82
CA VAL A 40 3.64 -3.75 -4.56
C VAL A 40 4.61 -3.69 -3.38
N LEU A 41 5.83 -4.24 -3.53
CA LEU A 41 6.86 -4.18 -2.49
C LEU A 41 7.29 -2.73 -2.18
N GLY A 42 7.42 -1.88 -3.20
CA GLY A 42 7.75 -0.47 -3.00
C GLY A 42 6.71 0.28 -2.16
N VAL A 43 5.42 0.04 -2.41
CA VAL A 43 4.34 0.64 -1.60
C VAL A 43 4.29 0.03 -0.19
N ASP A 44 4.52 -1.27 -0.06
CA ASP A 44 4.56 -1.97 1.23
C ASP A 44 5.69 -1.46 2.14
N GLU A 45 6.87 -1.23 1.56
CA GLU A 45 8.01 -0.64 2.26
C GLU A 45 7.74 0.82 2.64
N ALA A 46 7.14 1.62 1.76
CA ALA A 46 6.75 2.98 2.09
C ALA A 46 5.74 3.03 3.26
N CYS A 47 4.74 2.13 3.25
CA CYS A 47 3.78 2.03 4.35
C CYS A 47 4.45 1.56 5.65
N THR A 48 5.34 0.56 5.57
CA THR A 48 6.11 0.07 6.71
C THR A 48 7.00 1.16 7.30
N ASN A 49 7.61 1.99 6.46
CA ASN A 49 8.40 3.13 6.91
C ASN A 49 7.56 4.21 7.60
N ILE A 50 6.35 4.48 7.13
CA ILE A 50 5.41 5.37 7.83
C ILE A 50 5.06 4.80 9.21
N ILE A 51 4.65 3.53 9.28
CA ILE A 51 4.30 2.85 10.54
C ILE A 51 5.47 2.91 11.53
N ARG A 52 6.67 2.55 11.06
CA ARG A 52 7.86 2.44 11.91
C ARG A 52 8.42 3.79 12.33
N HIS A 53 8.56 4.73 11.39
CA HIS A 53 9.32 5.95 11.61
C HIS A 53 8.45 7.18 11.85
N ALA A 54 7.37 7.35 11.09
CA ALA A 54 6.49 8.51 11.27
C ALA A 54 5.52 8.31 12.44
N TYR A 55 4.98 7.10 12.61
CA TYR A 55 4.00 6.78 13.65
C TYR A 55 4.60 6.05 14.85
N GLN A 56 5.90 5.74 14.83
CA GLN A 56 6.61 5.13 15.96
C GLN A 56 5.92 3.85 16.45
N LEU A 57 5.48 2.99 15.52
CA LEU A 57 4.78 1.73 15.77
C LEU A 57 3.39 1.87 16.40
N ARG A 58 2.82 3.07 16.44
CA ARG A 58 1.40 3.24 16.79
C ARG A 58 0.51 2.62 15.72
N GLU A 59 -0.56 1.94 16.15
CA GLU A 59 -1.46 1.19 15.29
C GLU A 59 -2.80 1.92 15.00
N ASP A 60 -2.97 3.12 15.56
CA ASP A 60 -4.20 3.92 15.54
C ASP A 60 -4.13 5.11 14.56
N GLN A 61 -3.04 5.25 13.81
CA GLN A 61 -2.86 6.35 12.86
C GLN A 61 -3.38 5.98 11.48
N LEU A 62 -3.94 6.94 10.74
CA LEU A 62 -4.49 6.69 9.41
C LEU A 62 -3.43 6.85 8.32
N ILE A 63 -3.34 5.88 7.43
CA ILE A 63 -2.58 5.96 6.18
C ILE A 63 -3.58 6.12 5.02
N ALA A 64 -3.37 7.13 4.19
CA ALA A 64 -4.17 7.39 2.98
C ALA A 64 -3.33 7.15 1.72
N LEU A 65 -3.72 6.17 0.91
CA LEU A 65 -3.10 5.84 -0.38
C LEU A 65 -3.97 6.38 -1.53
N SER A 66 -3.34 6.96 -2.55
CA SER A 66 -4.01 7.45 -3.76
C SER A 66 -3.30 6.95 -5.02
N LEU A 67 -4.04 6.32 -5.94
CA LEU A 67 -3.56 5.71 -7.20
C LEU A 67 -4.32 6.25 -8.42
#